data_AF-A0A5C6NZY5-F1
#
_entry.id   AF-A0A5C6NZY5-F1
#
_cell.length_a   1.000
_cell.length_b   1.000
_cell.length_c   1.000
_cell.angle_alpha   90.00
_cell.angle_beta   90.00
_cell.angle_gamma   90.00
#
_symmetry.space_group_name_H-M   'P 1'
#
loop_
_entity.id
_entity.type
_entity.pdbx_description
1 polymer ?
#
loop_
_entity_poly.entity_id
_entity_poly.type
_entity_poly.pdbx_seq_one_letter_code
_entity_poly.pdbx_strand_id
1 'polypeptide(L)'
;MGLATKRQTSELCHSLIPVTVERSIKRSILFPIITMRDYVPKIIGAESWEDHMGPYCGYDPSVNPSVANVFSTAALRFGHGTISPKVSRLNQSFQEHELFPSLNLHNNFFVPWRFTQEGGVDPLVRGAIGTPADTRNTHMFLSDEVTDRLIVLNVPRLMDLAALNLQRGRDHALPGYNAWRQFCGLKRIQTLSDLKAVVGNCRVARKIWNMYKHPDNIDVWLGGLFEKFLPGARVGPLFSCLIGRQMKAIRDGDRFWWEAEGVFTRLQKAALLNGSLSRIICDNTDIKQLLPDSFLFRQYPSGYTSCDQLPSVNLEAWREEESQELKCCGRPGTVENGDFILSSTSGKLAAHYSCYHGFQLRGAAAIVCEGTRWSDPPPRCERKGSFLSRLWTVCRSVTAHVPGAKISISTSFRLILDMSLMIDPVFV
;
A
#
# COMPACT_ATOMS: atom_id res chain seq x y z
N MET A 1 -19.06 -40.57 31.98
CA MET A 1 -17.69 -40.24 32.44
C MET A 1 -16.85 -39.97 31.20
N GLY A 2 -16.25 -38.77 31.09
CA GLY A 2 -15.46 -38.38 29.92
C GLY A 2 -15.62 -36.89 29.62
N LEU A 3 -14.78 -36.08 30.26
CA LEU A 3 -14.84 -34.62 30.38
C LEU A 3 -14.85 -33.87 29.03
N ALA A 4 -15.88 -33.06 28.80
CA ALA A 4 -15.85 -31.94 27.88
C ALA A 4 -15.30 -30.71 28.61
N THR A 5 -14.02 -30.39 28.40
CA THR A 5 -13.43 -29.11 28.84
C THR A 5 -13.87 -28.01 27.88
N LYS A 6 -15.01 -27.37 28.20
CA LYS A 6 -15.34 -26.05 27.66
C LYS A 6 -14.26 -25.06 28.11
N ARG A 7 -13.36 -24.65 27.21
CA ARG A 7 -12.63 -23.39 27.38
C ARG A 7 -13.66 -22.26 27.31
N GLN A 8 -13.98 -21.69 28.46
CA GLN A 8 -14.55 -20.35 28.56
C GLN A 8 -13.57 -19.40 27.86
N THR A 9 -13.89 -19.00 26.64
CA THR A 9 -13.34 -17.76 26.08
C THR A 9 -14.01 -16.65 26.86
N SER A 10 -13.22 -16.04 27.75
CA SER A 10 -13.52 -14.78 28.40
C SER A 10 -14.09 -13.79 27.37
N GLU A 11 -15.23 -13.20 27.67
CA GLU A 11 -15.69 -11.95 27.07
C GLU A 11 -14.57 -10.92 27.20
N LEU A 12 -13.79 -10.75 26.12
CA LEU A 12 -12.82 -9.70 25.99
C LEU A 12 -13.59 -8.41 25.76
N CYS A 13 -13.47 -7.49 26.73
CA CYS A 13 -13.92 -6.11 26.71
C CYS A 13 -14.07 -5.56 25.29
N HIS A 14 -15.28 -5.07 24.97
CA HIS A 14 -15.50 -4.20 23.83
C HIS A 14 -14.44 -3.10 23.81
N SER A 15 -13.49 -3.21 22.87
CA SER A 15 -12.39 -2.28 22.71
C SER A 15 -12.95 -0.90 22.37
N LEU A 16 -12.51 0.07 23.16
CA LEU A 16 -12.90 1.47 23.17
C LEU A 16 -12.21 2.25 22.03
N ILE A 17 -12.11 1.66 20.85
CA ILE A 17 -11.47 2.27 19.68
C ILE A 17 -12.55 2.47 18.62
N PRO A 18 -12.98 3.73 18.35
CA PRO A 18 -13.94 4.01 17.29
C PRO A 18 -13.46 3.41 15.95
N VAL A 19 -14.36 2.83 15.16
CA VAL A 19 -14.07 2.25 13.83
C VAL A 19 -13.42 3.29 12.88
N THR A 20 -13.64 4.58 13.13
CA THR A 20 -12.99 5.74 12.51
C THR A 20 -11.50 5.87 12.83
N VAL A 21 -11.09 5.56 14.06
CA VAL A 21 -9.68 5.54 14.49
C VAL A 21 -8.95 4.38 13.82
N GLU A 22 -9.56 3.20 13.76
CA GLU A 22 -8.96 2.03 13.09
C GLU A 22 -8.76 2.27 11.58
N ARG A 23 -9.72 2.92 10.90
CA ARG A 23 -9.58 3.29 9.47
C ARG A 23 -8.50 4.36 9.23
N SER A 24 -8.36 5.33 10.14
CA SER A 24 -7.33 6.38 10.05
C SER A 24 -5.93 5.83 10.30
N ILE A 25 -5.78 4.91 11.27
CA ILE A 25 -4.51 4.23 11.62
C ILE A 25 -4.01 3.30 10.51
N LYS A 26 -4.89 2.46 9.96
CA LYS A 26 -4.47 1.42 9.00
C LYS A 26 -4.19 1.94 7.59
N ARG A 27 -4.95 2.91 7.07
CA ARG A 27 -4.81 3.39 5.67
C ARG A 27 -3.95 4.63 5.50
N SER A 28 -3.82 5.49 6.51
CA SER A 28 -3.28 6.84 6.29
C SER A 28 -1.99 7.14 7.04
N ILE A 29 -1.46 6.22 7.86
CA ILE A 29 -0.37 6.55 8.80
C ILE A 29 0.80 5.56 8.71
N LEU A 30 0.56 4.25 8.82
CA LEU A 30 1.65 3.26 8.76
C LEU A 30 2.28 3.13 7.38
N PHE A 31 1.49 3.29 6.32
CA PHE A 31 2.00 3.18 4.94
C PHE A 31 3.07 4.24 4.64
N PRO A 32 2.83 5.56 4.85
CA PRO A 32 3.87 6.58 4.69
C PRO A 32 5.14 6.32 5.50
N ILE A 33 5.01 5.82 6.73
CA ILE A 33 6.14 5.46 7.61
C ILE A 33 6.97 4.35 6.96
N ILE A 34 6.33 3.22 6.63
CA ILE A 34 7.00 2.05 6.04
C ILE A 34 7.66 2.44 4.72
N THR A 35 6.98 3.23 3.88
CA THR A 35 7.53 3.69 2.61
C THR A 35 8.78 4.55 2.81
N MET A 36 8.74 5.58 3.65
CA MET A 36 9.86 6.52 3.79
C MET A 36 11.01 5.96 4.64
N ARG A 37 10.71 5.14 5.65
CA ARG A 37 11.69 4.57 6.59
C ARG A 37 12.31 3.27 6.05
N ASP A 38 11.50 2.38 5.51
CA ASP A 38 11.92 1.01 5.23
C ASP A 38 12.18 0.77 3.73
N TYR A 39 11.37 1.37 2.84
CA TYR A 39 11.45 1.11 1.40
C TYR A 39 12.37 2.08 0.66
N VAL A 40 12.09 3.39 0.69
CA VAL A 40 12.79 4.39 -0.14
C VAL A 40 14.31 4.38 0.06
N PRO A 41 14.86 4.31 1.30
CA PRO A 41 16.31 4.26 1.49
C PRO A 41 16.97 3.05 0.83
N LYS A 42 16.27 1.91 0.75
CA LYS A 42 16.76 0.70 0.08
C LYS A 42 16.71 0.81 -1.45
N ILE A 43 15.81 1.64 -1.97
CA ILE A 43 15.69 1.90 -3.41
C ILE A 43 16.76 2.88 -3.87
N ILE A 44 16.83 4.08 -3.27
CA ILE A 44 17.72 5.14 -3.75
C ILE A 44 19.14 5.08 -3.19
N GLY A 45 19.34 4.30 -2.12
CA GLY A 45 20.61 4.21 -1.38
C GLY A 45 20.67 5.20 -0.21
N ALA A 46 21.39 4.84 0.85
CA ALA A 46 21.46 5.63 2.09
C ALA A 46 22.07 7.03 1.88
N GLU A 47 23.14 7.13 1.10
CA GLU A 47 23.80 8.41 0.77
C GLU A 47 22.85 9.34 0.00
N SER A 48 22.21 8.84 -1.07
CA SER A 48 21.23 9.63 -1.83
C SER A 48 19.97 9.95 -1.04
N TRP A 49 19.59 9.13 -0.06
CA TRP A 49 18.49 9.44 0.84
C TRP A 49 18.82 10.64 1.73
N GLU A 50 20.04 10.69 2.29
CA GLU A 50 20.51 11.84 3.06
C GLU A 50 20.57 13.10 2.18
N ASP A 51 21.14 12.98 0.97
CA ASP A 51 21.32 14.11 0.04
C ASP A 51 20.00 14.69 -0.49
N HIS A 52 19.00 13.84 -0.76
CA HIS A 52 17.78 14.25 -1.46
C HIS A 52 16.57 14.40 -0.56
N MET A 53 16.54 13.73 0.59
CA MET A 53 15.42 13.79 1.53
C MET A 53 15.82 14.46 2.85
N GLY A 54 16.92 13.99 3.45
CA GLY A 54 17.41 14.43 4.76
C GLY A 54 16.37 14.27 5.88
N PRO A 55 16.66 14.80 7.08
CA PRO A 55 15.69 14.82 8.18
C PRO A 55 14.45 15.66 7.83
N TYR A 56 13.32 15.34 8.47
CA TYR A 56 12.09 16.12 8.32
C TYR A 56 12.19 17.43 9.14
N CYS A 57 11.93 18.56 8.48
CA CYS A 57 12.04 19.89 9.10
C CYS A 57 10.68 20.54 9.41
N GLY A 58 9.58 19.81 9.25
CA GLY A 58 8.23 20.34 9.39
C GLY A 58 7.52 20.52 8.04
N TYR A 59 6.22 20.79 8.12
CA TYR A 59 5.37 21.00 6.95
C TYR A 59 5.67 22.37 6.35
N ASP A 60 5.88 22.40 5.03
CA ASP A 60 6.11 23.62 4.26
C ASP A 60 4.97 23.83 3.24
N PRO A 61 4.07 24.81 3.46
CA PRO A 61 2.96 25.07 2.54
C PRO A 61 3.40 25.62 1.17
N SER A 62 4.66 26.02 1.00
CA SER A 62 5.21 26.48 -0.28
C SER A 62 5.68 25.32 -1.19
N VAL A 63 5.87 24.13 -0.62
CA VAL A 63 6.24 22.93 -1.38
C VAL A 63 5.05 22.42 -2.17
N ASN A 64 5.27 22.08 -3.44
CA ASN A 64 4.26 21.42 -4.27
C ASN A 64 4.38 19.90 -4.13
N PRO A 65 3.43 19.21 -3.46
CA PRO A 65 3.48 17.75 -3.28
C PRO A 65 2.99 16.98 -4.51
N SER A 66 2.55 17.65 -5.57
CA SER A 66 2.02 17.00 -6.76
C SER A 66 3.05 16.05 -7.38
N VAL A 67 2.56 14.90 -7.86
CA VAL A 67 3.40 13.91 -8.52
C VAL A 67 3.87 14.46 -9.87
N ALA A 68 5.19 14.59 -10.04
CA ALA A 68 5.79 15.05 -11.28
C ALA A 68 5.59 14.01 -12.39
N ASN A 69 5.35 14.49 -13.61
CA ASN A 69 5.14 13.63 -14.78
C ASN A 69 6.30 12.64 -15.01
N VAL A 70 7.56 13.09 -14.88
CA VAL A 70 8.74 12.21 -15.01
C VAL A 70 8.81 11.14 -13.93
N PHE A 71 8.28 11.41 -12.74
CA PHE A 71 8.32 10.45 -11.64
C PHE A 71 7.39 9.27 -11.91
N SER A 72 6.12 9.53 -12.23
CA SER A 72 5.12 8.48 -12.50
C SER A 72 5.32 7.78 -13.85
N THR A 73 5.80 8.51 -14.85
CA THR A 73 5.93 7.99 -16.22
C THR A 73 7.25 7.28 -16.46
N ALA A 74 8.30 7.61 -15.70
CA ALA A 74 9.62 7.01 -15.88
C ALA A 74 10.24 6.52 -14.57
N ALA A 75 10.55 7.41 -13.62
CA ALA A 75 11.43 7.06 -12.50
C ALA A 75 10.88 5.91 -11.63
N LEU A 76 9.60 5.97 -11.24
CA LEU A 76 8.97 4.94 -10.39
C LEU A 76 8.74 3.62 -11.14
N ARG A 77 8.79 3.63 -12.49
CA ARG A 77 8.70 2.42 -13.31
C ARG A 77 10.03 1.63 -13.37
N PHE A 78 11.02 1.98 -12.56
CA PHE A 78 12.22 1.17 -12.37
C PHE A 78 11.87 -0.24 -11.87
N GLY A 79 10.77 -0.37 -11.10
CA GLY A 79 10.29 -1.62 -10.52
C GLY A 79 9.86 -2.65 -11.57
N HIS A 80 9.61 -2.26 -12.82
CA HIS A 80 9.36 -3.24 -13.88
C HIS A 80 10.57 -4.15 -14.10
N GLY A 81 11.79 -3.65 -13.86
CA GLY A 81 13.04 -4.41 -13.90
C GLY A 81 13.26 -5.35 -12.71
N THR A 82 12.33 -5.43 -11.77
CA THR A 82 12.38 -6.33 -10.61
C THR A 82 11.23 -7.34 -10.59
N ILE A 83 10.42 -7.37 -11.66
CA ILE A 83 9.29 -8.29 -11.79
C ILE A 83 9.82 -9.71 -12.08
N SER A 84 9.51 -10.65 -11.19
CA SER A 84 9.81 -12.06 -11.38
C SER A 84 8.93 -12.67 -12.48
N PRO A 85 9.44 -13.61 -13.30
CA PRO A 85 8.64 -14.35 -14.27
C PRO A 85 7.61 -15.28 -13.62
N LYS A 86 7.77 -15.57 -12.32
CA LYS A 86 6.89 -16.47 -11.57
C LYS A 86 6.32 -15.79 -10.34
N VAL A 87 5.04 -16.05 -10.10
CA VAL A 87 4.35 -15.78 -8.84
C VAL A 87 4.55 -16.99 -7.95
N SER A 88 5.43 -16.86 -6.97
CA SER A 88 5.74 -17.94 -6.05
C SER A 88 4.63 -18.19 -5.03
N ARG A 89 4.34 -19.46 -4.77
CA ARG A 89 3.37 -19.89 -3.76
C ARG A 89 4.01 -20.89 -2.82
N LEU A 90 4.17 -20.50 -1.55
CA LEU A 90 4.92 -21.28 -0.58
C LEU A 90 4.04 -21.78 0.58
N ASN A 91 4.32 -23.00 1.05
CA ASN A 91 3.70 -23.59 2.24
C ASN A 91 4.26 -22.96 3.54
N GLN A 92 3.80 -23.45 4.69
CA GLN A 92 4.19 -22.95 6.02
C GLN A 92 5.70 -23.08 6.31
N SER A 93 6.40 -23.99 5.64
CA SER A 93 7.84 -24.20 5.75
C SER A 93 8.65 -23.44 4.70
N PHE A 94 8.03 -22.46 4.03
CA PHE A 94 8.62 -21.68 2.94
C PHE A 94 9.18 -22.55 1.80
N GLN A 95 8.56 -23.72 1.57
CA GLN A 95 8.81 -24.58 0.41
C GLN A 95 7.69 -24.43 -0.61
N GLU A 96 7.92 -24.89 -1.85
CA GLU A 96 6.89 -24.92 -2.89
C GLU A 96 5.60 -25.56 -2.36
N HIS A 97 4.47 -24.88 -2.53
CA HIS A 97 3.20 -25.35 -2.01
C HIS A 97 2.70 -26.58 -2.78
N GLU A 98 2.28 -27.61 -2.05
CA GLU A 98 2.01 -28.96 -2.57
C GLU A 98 0.79 -28.99 -3.50
N LEU A 99 -0.29 -28.31 -3.10
CA LEU A 99 -1.54 -28.23 -3.88
C LEU A 99 -1.58 -27.07 -4.89
N PHE A 100 -0.84 -26.00 -4.61
CA PHE A 100 -0.93 -24.72 -5.32
C PHE A 100 0.47 -24.27 -5.76
N PRO A 101 1.07 -24.91 -6.78
CA PRO A 101 2.45 -24.64 -7.18
C PRO A 101 2.64 -23.24 -7.77
N SER A 102 3.84 -22.70 -7.73
CA SER A 102 4.21 -21.42 -8.33
C SER A 102 3.81 -21.34 -9.81
N LEU A 103 3.30 -20.18 -10.22
CA LEU A 103 2.70 -19.98 -11.54
C LEU A 103 3.51 -18.96 -12.37
N ASN A 104 3.52 -19.11 -13.69
CA ASN A 104 4.03 -18.06 -14.58
C ASN A 104 3.17 -16.79 -14.44
N LEU A 105 3.80 -15.62 -14.49
CA LEU A 105 3.15 -14.34 -14.24
C LEU A 105 1.98 -14.05 -15.20
N HIS A 106 2.12 -14.37 -16.50
CA HIS A 106 1.06 -14.14 -17.48
C HIS A 106 -0.25 -14.88 -17.16
N ASN A 107 -0.20 -15.97 -16.40
CA ASN A 107 -1.38 -16.72 -15.95
C ASN A 107 -2.05 -16.14 -14.70
N ASN A 108 -1.57 -14.98 -14.21
CA ASN A 108 -2.03 -14.32 -13.00
C ASN A 108 -2.53 -12.88 -13.23
N PHE A 109 -2.35 -12.30 -14.42
CA PHE A 109 -2.92 -10.99 -14.75
C PHE A 109 -4.46 -11.02 -14.73
N PHE A 110 -5.07 -10.19 -13.89
CA PHE A 110 -6.53 -10.06 -13.75
C PHE A 110 -7.25 -11.38 -13.37
N VAL A 111 -6.60 -12.21 -12.54
CA VAL A 111 -7.14 -13.53 -12.12
C VAL A 111 -7.48 -13.56 -10.62
N PRO A 112 -8.49 -12.78 -10.15
CA PRO A 112 -8.78 -12.66 -8.72
C PRO A 112 -9.35 -13.93 -8.09
N TRP A 113 -9.93 -14.84 -8.88
CA TRP A 113 -10.54 -16.07 -8.37
C TRP A 113 -9.53 -17.00 -7.69
N ARG A 114 -8.24 -16.91 -8.04
CA ARG A 114 -7.15 -17.68 -7.40
C ARG A 114 -7.07 -17.39 -5.89
N PHE A 115 -7.30 -16.14 -5.46
CA PHE A 115 -7.35 -15.83 -4.03
C PHE A 115 -8.46 -16.60 -3.31
N THR A 116 -9.64 -16.71 -3.93
CA THR A 116 -10.81 -17.34 -3.31
C THR A 116 -10.83 -18.86 -3.42
N GLN A 117 -10.14 -19.43 -4.40
CA GLN A 117 -10.26 -20.85 -4.75
C GLN A 117 -8.93 -21.63 -4.63
N GLU A 118 -7.78 -20.96 -4.56
CA GLU A 118 -6.45 -21.60 -4.58
C GLU A 118 -5.59 -21.23 -3.35
N GLY A 119 -6.11 -21.49 -2.16
CA GLY A 119 -5.31 -21.44 -0.92
C GLY A 119 -5.21 -20.08 -0.22
N GLY A 120 -5.99 -19.08 -0.66
CA GLY A 120 -6.01 -17.77 -0.01
C GLY A 120 -4.79 -16.90 -0.33
N VAL A 121 -4.53 -15.92 0.54
CA VAL A 121 -3.38 -14.99 0.39
C VAL A 121 -2.08 -15.54 0.95
N ASP A 122 -2.16 -16.40 1.96
CA ASP A 122 -1.03 -16.87 2.74
C ASP A 122 0.12 -17.44 1.89
N PRO A 123 -0.14 -18.35 0.92
CA PRO A 123 0.92 -18.89 0.07
C PRO A 123 1.59 -17.82 -0.80
N LEU A 124 0.82 -16.84 -1.27
CA LEU A 124 1.30 -15.74 -2.11
C LEU A 124 2.15 -14.75 -1.30
N VAL A 125 1.71 -14.42 -0.09
CA VAL A 125 2.46 -13.54 0.81
C VAL A 125 3.77 -14.21 1.23
N ARG A 126 3.76 -15.51 1.58
CA ARG A 126 5.01 -16.27 1.81
C ARG A 126 5.90 -16.27 0.58
N GLY A 127 5.33 -16.42 -0.62
CA GLY A 127 6.07 -16.30 -1.87
C GLY A 127 6.74 -14.93 -2.04
N ALA A 128 6.00 -13.84 -1.84
CA ALA A 128 6.51 -12.48 -2.00
C ALA A 128 7.68 -12.13 -1.06
N ILE A 129 7.67 -12.63 0.18
CA ILE A 129 8.74 -12.37 1.16
C ILE A 129 9.84 -13.44 1.15
N GLY A 130 9.48 -14.66 0.75
CA GLY A 130 10.30 -15.86 0.83
C GLY A 130 11.04 -16.18 -0.46
N THR A 131 10.86 -15.34 -1.49
CA THR A 131 11.61 -15.42 -2.73
C THR A 131 12.31 -14.09 -3.01
N PRO A 132 13.55 -14.13 -3.54
CA PRO A 132 14.25 -12.90 -3.89
C PRO A 132 13.56 -12.22 -5.08
N ALA A 133 13.49 -10.89 -5.04
CA ALA A 133 13.17 -10.12 -6.23
C ALA A 133 14.19 -10.39 -7.33
N ASP A 134 13.75 -10.38 -8.58
CA ASP A 134 14.67 -10.62 -9.70
C ASP A 134 15.73 -9.52 -9.74
N THR A 135 16.97 -9.93 -9.96
CA THR A 135 18.11 -9.01 -10.05
C THR A 135 18.45 -8.80 -11.50
N ARG A 136 18.70 -7.54 -11.87
CA ARG A 136 19.11 -7.19 -13.23
C ARG A 136 20.32 -8.03 -13.63
N ASN A 137 20.13 -8.94 -14.58
CA ASN A 137 21.23 -9.67 -15.19
C ASN A 137 21.57 -9.00 -16.54
N THR A 138 22.82 -9.16 -16.98
CA THR A 138 23.34 -8.51 -18.20
C THR A 138 22.70 -9.02 -19.50
N HIS A 139 21.88 -10.06 -19.43
CA HIS A 139 21.26 -10.73 -20.58
C HIS A 139 19.76 -10.45 -20.72
N MET A 140 19.06 -10.16 -19.62
CA MET A 140 17.62 -9.97 -19.53
C MET A 140 17.31 -8.96 -18.42
N PHE A 141 16.93 -7.74 -18.82
CA PHE A 141 16.58 -6.64 -17.90
C PHE A 141 15.11 -6.67 -17.48
N LEU A 142 14.26 -7.29 -18.30
CA LEU A 142 12.83 -7.45 -18.10
C LEU A 142 12.48 -8.88 -18.52
N SER A 143 11.60 -9.53 -17.77
CA SER A 143 11.12 -10.86 -18.13
C SER A 143 10.29 -10.81 -19.43
N ASP A 144 10.38 -11.88 -20.21
CA ASP A 144 9.48 -12.22 -21.32
C ASP A 144 7.99 -12.19 -20.90
N GLU A 145 7.71 -12.47 -19.63
CA GLU A 145 6.37 -12.40 -19.05
C GLU A 145 5.73 -10.99 -19.11
N VAL A 146 6.56 -9.94 -19.19
CA VAL A 146 6.10 -8.54 -19.33
C VAL A 146 6.49 -7.90 -20.65
N THR A 147 7.38 -8.50 -21.44
CA THR A 147 7.81 -7.96 -22.74
C THR A 147 7.16 -8.67 -23.93
N ASP A 148 6.84 -9.96 -23.82
CA ASP A 148 6.19 -10.73 -24.88
C ASP A 148 4.79 -11.23 -24.49
N ARG A 149 4.49 -11.29 -23.19
CA ARG A 149 3.27 -11.92 -22.64
C ARG A 149 2.43 -11.01 -21.74
N LEU A 150 2.63 -9.69 -21.80
CA LEU A 150 1.81 -8.77 -21.01
C LEU A 150 0.36 -8.83 -21.49
N ILE A 151 -0.56 -9.04 -20.55
CA ILE A 151 -2.00 -8.96 -20.81
C ILE A 151 -2.49 -7.56 -20.44
N VAL A 152 -3.20 -6.90 -21.35
CA VAL A 152 -3.83 -5.59 -21.13
C VAL A 152 -5.33 -5.75 -21.36
N LEU A 153 -6.13 -5.27 -20.40
CA LEU A 153 -7.60 -5.34 -20.50
C LEU A 153 -8.08 -4.64 -21.77
N ASN A 154 -9.08 -5.22 -22.43
CA ASN A 154 -9.68 -4.71 -23.66
C ASN A 154 -8.72 -4.61 -24.87
N VAL A 155 -7.53 -5.22 -24.79
CA VAL A 155 -6.62 -5.36 -25.93
C VAL A 155 -6.51 -6.85 -26.28
N PRO A 156 -6.98 -7.29 -27.47
CA PRO A 156 -7.04 -8.71 -27.82
C PRO A 156 -5.68 -9.29 -28.25
N ARG A 157 -4.57 -8.70 -27.79
CA ARG A 157 -3.20 -9.09 -28.13
C ARG A 157 -2.29 -8.96 -26.91
N LEU A 158 -1.27 -9.80 -26.87
CA LEU A 158 -0.17 -9.66 -25.92
C LEU A 158 0.63 -8.40 -26.24
N MET A 159 1.10 -7.74 -25.19
CA MET A 159 1.76 -6.44 -25.27
C MET A 159 3.18 -6.51 -24.71
N ASP A 160 3.95 -5.46 -25.02
CA ASP A 160 5.30 -5.27 -24.48
C ASP A 160 5.30 -4.06 -23.52
N LEU A 161 5.49 -4.33 -22.22
CA LEU A 161 5.54 -3.30 -21.18
C LEU A 161 6.69 -2.31 -21.38
N ALA A 162 7.83 -2.77 -21.91
CA ALA A 162 8.97 -1.91 -22.21
C ALA A 162 8.63 -0.96 -23.36
N ALA A 163 8.07 -1.48 -24.45
CA ALA A 163 7.62 -0.68 -25.59
C ALA A 163 6.55 0.33 -25.17
N LEU A 164 5.59 -0.09 -24.33
CA LEU A 164 4.57 0.79 -23.76
C LEU A 164 5.16 1.91 -22.90
N ASN A 165 6.17 1.62 -22.07
CA ASN A 165 6.87 2.64 -21.28
C ASN A 165 7.58 3.67 -22.17
N LEU A 166 8.31 3.22 -23.20
CA LEU A 166 8.97 4.11 -24.15
C LEU A 166 7.95 4.99 -24.88
N GLN A 167 6.88 4.39 -25.39
CA GLN A 167 5.84 5.11 -26.10
C GLN A 167 5.10 6.10 -25.19
N ARG A 168 4.84 5.73 -23.92
CA ARG A 168 4.21 6.61 -22.93
C ARG A 168 5.10 7.79 -22.56
N GLY A 169 6.42 7.59 -22.46
CA GLY A 169 7.36 8.69 -22.25
C GLY A 169 7.28 9.75 -23.37
N ARG A 170 7.09 9.31 -24.61
CA ARG A 170 6.93 10.19 -25.79
C ARG A 170 5.57 10.87 -25.83
N ASP A 171 4.50 10.11 -25.54
CA ASP A 171 3.13 10.62 -25.39
C ASP A 171 3.06 11.75 -24.35
N HIS A 172 3.74 11.56 -23.21
CA HIS A 172 3.83 12.55 -22.14
C HIS A 172 4.86 13.67 -22.41
N ALA A 173 5.45 13.69 -23.61
CA ALA A 173 6.46 14.65 -24.06
C ALA A 173 7.61 14.84 -23.05
N LEU A 174 8.08 13.73 -22.45
CA LEU A 174 9.18 13.80 -21.49
C LEU A 174 10.46 14.26 -22.20
N PRO A 175 11.20 15.22 -21.62
CA PRO A 175 12.54 15.56 -22.10
C PRO A 175 13.45 14.33 -22.12
N GLY A 176 14.40 14.34 -23.06
CA GLY A 176 15.39 13.28 -23.19
C GLY A 176 16.30 13.14 -21.98
N TYR A 177 16.97 12.00 -21.90
CA TYR A 177 17.81 11.58 -20.78
C TYR A 177 18.81 12.64 -20.29
N ASN A 178 19.51 13.32 -21.22
CA ASN A 178 20.49 14.33 -20.85
C ASN A 178 19.89 15.59 -20.20
N ALA A 179 18.65 15.96 -20.53
CA ALA A 179 17.97 17.07 -19.88
C ALA A 179 17.72 16.76 -18.40
N TRP A 180 17.29 15.53 -18.09
CA TRP A 180 17.08 15.07 -16.73
C TRP A 180 18.39 14.84 -15.96
N ARG A 181 19.45 14.38 -16.63
CA ARG A 181 20.80 14.35 -16.03
C ARG A 181 21.22 15.75 -15.59
N GLN A 182 21.06 16.75 -16.45
CA GLN A 182 21.39 18.13 -16.13
C GLN A 182 20.52 18.70 -15.00
N PHE A 183 19.21 18.41 -14.97
CA PHE A 183 18.31 18.77 -13.88
C PHE A 183 18.78 18.23 -12.51
N CYS A 184 19.36 17.04 -12.51
CA CYS A 184 19.95 16.40 -11.33
C CYS A 184 21.42 16.77 -11.08
N GLY A 185 22.00 17.72 -11.81
CA GLY A 185 23.41 18.11 -11.67
C GLY A 185 24.41 17.05 -12.14
N LEU A 186 23.96 16.04 -12.89
CA LEU A 186 24.80 14.97 -13.41
C LEU A 186 25.45 15.38 -14.73
N LYS A 187 26.69 14.90 -14.98
CA LYS A 187 27.40 15.12 -16.24
C LYS A 187 26.57 14.62 -17.42
N ARG A 188 26.36 15.47 -18.44
CA ARG A 188 25.74 15.10 -19.72
C ARG A 188 26.59 14.06 -20.46
N ILE A 189 25.93 13.15 -21.15
CA ILE A 189 26.55 12.18 -22.04
C ILE A 189 26.82 12.85 -23.38
N GLN A 190 28.09 12.95 -23.77
CA GLN A 190 28.48 13.52 -25.07
C GLN A 190 29.06 12.46 -26.00
N THR A 191 29.71 11.46 -25.44
CA THR A 191 30.41 10.41 -26.20
C THR A 191 29.91 9.02 -25.83
N LEU A 192 30.16 8.04 -26.71
CA LEU A 192 29.94 6.64 -26.39
C LEU A 192 30.74 6.20 -25.14
N SER A 193 31.91 6.80 -24.89
CA SER A 193 32.71 6.52 -23.71
C SER A 193 32.02 6.99 -22.42
N ASP A 194 31.38 8.17 -22.42
CA ASP A 194 30.57 8.62 -21.29
C ASP A 194 29.41 7.65 -21.01
N LEU A 195 28.70 7.22 -22.06
CA LEU A 195 27.58 6.29 -21.92
C LEU A 195 28.05 4.92 -21.38
N LYS A 196 29.19 4.41 -21.85
CA LYS A 196 29.79 3.17 -21.34
C LYS A 196 30.12 3.27 -19.84
N ALA A 197 30.66 4.41 -19.40
CA ALA A 197 31.01 4.61 -18.00
C ALA A 197 29.77 4.60 -17.10
N VAL A 198 28.68 5.22 -17.54
CA VAL A 198 27.43 5.27 -16.77
C VAL A 198 26.68 3.93 -16.76
N VAL A 199 26.65 3.23 -17.89
CA VAL A 199 25.95 1.93 -18.01
C VAL A 199 26.74 0.77 -17.39
N GLY A 200 28.07 0.86 -17.39
CA GLY A 200 28.95 -0.21 -16.90
C GLY A 200 29.00 -1.46 -17.80
N ASN A 201 28.27 -1.47 -18.93
CA ASN A 201 28.24 -2.56 -19.91
C ASN A 201 28.47 -2.04 -21.33
N CYS A 202 29.64 -2.32 -21.88
CA CYS A 202 30.06 -1.85 -23.20
C CYS A 202 29.15 -2.31 -24.35
N ARG A 203 28.58 -3.52 -24.26
CA ARG A 203 27.71 -4.07 -25.31
C ARG A 203 26.37 -3.36 -25.31
N VAL A 204 25.79 -3.14 -24.13
CA VAL A 204 24.51 -2.44 -23.97
C VAL A 204 24.64 -0.96 -24.37
N ALA A 205 25.67 -0.27 -23.86
CA ALA A 205 25.91 1.13 -24.21
C ALA A 205 26.06 1.32 -25.74
N ARG A 206 26.76 0.42 -26.43
CA ARG A 206 26.89 0.47 -27.89
C ARG A 206 25.56 0.25 -28.62
N LYS A 207 24.70 -0.66 -28.12
CA LYS A 207 23.37 -0.87 -28.68
C LYS A 207 22.51 0.39 -28.55
N ILE A 208 22.47 0.99 -27.35
CA ILE A 208 21.71 2.23 -27.10
C ILE A 208 22.23 3.35 -28.01
N TRP A 209 23.55 3.55 -28.06
CA TRP A 209 24.18 4.56 -28.90
C TRP A 209 23.83 4.41 -30.39
N ASN A 210 23.93 3.18 -30.90
CA ASN A 210 23.62 2.88 -32.29
C ASN A 210 22.13 3.01 -32.62
N MET A 211 21.25 2.78 -31.64
CA MET A 211 19.80 2.86 -31.82
C MET A 211 19.30 4.30 -31.80
N TYR A 212 19.71 5.09 -30.81
CA TYR A 212 19.22 6.47 -30.63
C TYR A 212 19.92 7.51 -31.49
N LYS A 213 21.10 7.18 -32.04
CA LYS A 213 21.97 8.03 -32.89
C LYS A 213 22.53 9.28 -32.20
N HIS A 214 21.79 9.88 -31.29
CA HIS A 214 22.17 11.05 -30.50
C HIS A 214 21.83 10.82 -29.02
N PRO A 215 22.72 11.13 -28.06
CA PRO A 215 22.49 10.86 -26.64
C PRO A 215 21.32 11.65 -26.05
N ASP A 216 21.01 12.83 -26.59
CA ASP A 216 19.85 13.62 -26.13
C ASP A 216 18.51 13.00 -26.50
N ASN A 217 18.47 12.05 -27.44
CA ASN A 217 17.24 11.38 -27.87
C ASN A 217 16.89 10.18 -27.00
N ILE A 218 17.78 9.75 -26.08
CA ILE A 218 17.55 8.58 -25.23
C ILE A 218 16.34 8.87 -24.33
N ASP A 219 15.32 8.00 -24.40
CA ASP A 219 14.14 8.10 -23.54
C ASP A 219 14.57 8.00 -22.05
N VAL A 220 14.07 8.90 -21.20
CA VAL A 220 14.52 8.99 -19.79
C VAL A 220 14.31 7.70 -19.00
N TRP A 221 13.21 6.97 -19.27
CA TRP A 221 12.96 5.68 -18.63
C TRP A 221 14.07 4.67 -18.96
N LEU A 222 14.46 4.55 -20.24
CA LEU A 222 15.54 3.67 -20.65
C LEU A 222 16.88 4.13 -20.07
N GLY A 223 17.20 5.42 -20.21
CA GLY A 223 18.46 5.97 -19.75
C GLY A 223 18.68 5.74 -18.25
N GLY A 224 17.69 6.09 -17.42
CA GLY A 224 17.75 5.87 -15.97
C GLY A 224 17.72 4.39 -15.57
N LEU A 225 16.99 3.54 -16.31
CA LEU A 225 16.96 2.10 -16.07
C LEU A 225 18.33 1.45 -16.32
N PHE A 226 19.13 1.95 -17.26
CA PHE A 226 20.42 1.33 -17.60
C PHE A 226 21.63 1.92 -16.87
N GLU A 227 21.44 2.89 -15.97
CA GLU A 227 22.54 3.36 -15.13
C GLU A 227 23.00 2.27 -14.14
N LYS A 228 24.31 2.23 -13.88
CA LYS A 228 24.88 1.39 -12.82
C LYS A 228 24.28 1.80 -11.47
N PHE A 229 23.91 0.80 -10.67
CA PHE A 229 23.42 1.01 -9.33
C PHE A 229 24.44 1.69 -8.42
N LEU A 230 23.94 2.60 -7.58
CA LEU A 230 24.69 3.12 -6.45
C LEU A 230 24.90 2.03 -5.38
N PRO A 231 25.94 2.12 -4.54
CA PRO A 231 26.15 1.18 -3.44
C PRO A 231 24.91 1.06 -2.54
N GLY A 232 24.44 -0.17 -2.32
CA GLY A 232 23.26 -0.44 -1.49
C GLY A 232 21.91 -0.05 -2.11
N ALA A 233 21.88 0.60 -3.27
CA ALA A 233 20.67 1.03 -3.97
C ALA A 233 20.12 -0.05 -4.92
N ARG A 234 18.95 0.24 -5.51
CA ARG A 234 18.31 -0.53 -6.59
C ARG A 234 18.07 0.31 -7.85
N VAL A 235 18.62 1.53 -7.88
CA VAL A 235 18.61 2.42 -9.03
C VAL A 235 19.97 3.14 -9.16
N GLY A 236 20.22 3.75 -10.32
CA GLY A 236 21.38 4.59 -10.55
C GLY A 236 21.16 6.06 -10.17
N PRO A 237 22.20 6.91 -10.29
CA PRO A 237 22.18 8.30 -9.86
C PRO A 237 20.97 9.13 -10.31
N LEU A 238 20.53 8.99 -11.56
CA LEU A 238 19.42 9.78 -12.09
C LEU A 238 18.09 9.44 -11.39
N PHE A 239 17.78 8.16 -11.26
CA PHE A 239 16.55 7.74 -10.60
C PHE A 239 16.62 7.94 -9.08
N SER A 240 17.79 7.83 -8.44
CA SER A 240 17.95 8.24 -7.04
C SER A 240 17.57 9.71 -6.83
N CYS A 241 18.04 10.61 -7.70
CA CYS A 241 17.68 12.03 -7.67
C CYS A 241 16.18 12.27 -7.89
N LEU A 242 15.61 11.71 -8.96
CA LEU A 242 14.20 11.94 -9.31
C LEU A 242 13.24 11.37 -8.26
N ILE A 243 13.52 10.16 -7.74
CA ILE A 243 12.72 9.54 -6.70
C ILE A 243 12.88 10.29 -5.39
N GLY A 244 14.13 10.54 -4.94
CA GLY A 244 14.39 11.23 -3.67
C GLY A 244 13.74 12.61 -3.60
N ARG A 245 13.89 13.43 -4.66
CA ARG A 245 13.26 14.76 -4.73
C ARG A 245 11.73 14.70 -4.69
N GLN A 246 11.11 13.77 -5.42
CA GLN A 246 9.65 13.62 -5.37
C GLN A 246 9.17 13.16 -3.99
N MET A 247 9.83 12.18 -3.38
CA MET A 247 9.45 11.67 -2.07
C MET A 247 9.61 12.73 -0.99
N LYS A 248 10.65 13.57 -1.06
CA LYS A 248 10.80 14.75 -0.19
C LYS A 248 9.65 15.74 -0.38
N ALA A 249 9.27 16.06 -1.62
CA ALA A 249 8.17 16.99 -1.89
C ALA A 249 6.82 16.49 -1.37
N ILE A 250 6.55 15.19 -1.50
CA ILE A 250 5.34 14.56 -0.93
C ILE A 250 5.36 14.64 0.60
N ARG A 251 6.51 14.38 1.24
CA ARG A 251 6.66 14.44 2.71
C ARG A 251 6.49 15.87 3.23
N ASP A 252 7.25 16.81 2.69
CA ASP A 252 7.37 18.16 3.22
C ASP A 252 6.15 19.03 2.86
N GLY A 253 5.46 18.71 1.74
CA GLY A 253 4.24 19.39 1.28
C GLY A 253 2.92 18.78 1.79
N ASP A 254 2.97 17.73 2.63
CA ASP A 254 1.77 17.12 3.21
C ASP A 254 1.47 17.67 4.61
N ARG A 255 0.39 18.45 4.72
CA ARG A 255 -0.09 19.00 5.99
C ARG A 255 -0.46 17.92 7.01
N PHE A 256 -0.80 16.72 6.54
CA PHE A 256 -1.17 15.58 7.38
C PHE A 256 -0.02 14.58 7.55
N TRP A 257 1.22 14.95 7.19
CA TRP A 257 2.39 14.12 7.45
C TRP A 257 2.45 13.74 8.92
N TRP A 258 2.68 12.45 9.21
CA TRP A 258 2.54 11.91 10.57
C TRP A 258 3.49 12.56 11.60
N GLU A 259 4.63 13.11 11.17
CA GLU A 259 5.56 13.83 12.06
C GLU A 259 5.19 15.30 12.25
N ALA A 260 4.29 15.86 11.43
CA ALA A 260 3.90 17.26 11.53
C ALA A 260 3.29 17.58 12.91
N GLU A 261 3.43 18.86 13.30
CA GLU A 261 2.89 19.34 14.56
C GLU A 261 1.36 19.31 14.55
N GLY A 262 0.76 18.93 15.68
CA GLY A 262 -0.70 18.85 15.82
C GLY A 262 -1.37 17.63 15.16
N VAL A 263 -0.66 16.84 14.34
CA VAL A 263 -1.23 15.64 13.71
C VAL A 263 -1.35 14.48 14.70
N PHE A 264 -0.28 14.18 15.44
CA PHE A 264 -0.26 13.16 16.50
C PHE A 264 0.38 13.68 17.77
N THR A 265 -0.07 13.18 18.92
CA THR A 265 0.58 13.40 20.20
C THR A 265 1.95 12.69 20.24
N ARG A 266 2.81 13.08 21.19
CA ARG A 266 4.13 12.42 21.36
C ARG A 266 3.99 10.92 21.66
N LEU A 267 2.99 10.54 22.44
CA LEU A 267 2.69 9.13 22.76
C LEU A 267 2.25 8.35 21.53
N GLN A 268 1.38 8.94 20.70
CA GLN A 268 0.94 8.34 19.45
C GLN A 268 2.11 8.17 18.46
N LYS A 269 2.97 9.20 18.30
CA LYS A 269 4.17 9.11 17.45
C LYS A 269 5.11 7.98 17.91
N ALA A 270 5.33 7.85 19.23
CA ALA A 270 6.15 6.76 19.78
C ALA A 270 5.53 5.37 19.51
N ALA A 271 4.20 5.24 19.61
CA ALA A 271 3.51 3.99 19.30
C ALA A 271 3.58 3.62 17.80
N LEU A 272 3.47 4.61 16.90
CA LEU A 272 3.55 4.40 15.45
C LEU A 272 4.92 3.88 14.99
N LEU A 273 6.00 4.31 15.64
CA LEU A 273 7.36 3.88 15.30
C LEU A 273 7.57 2.37 15.44
N ASN A 274 6.77 1.68 16.27
CA ASN A 274 6.81 0.23 16.41
C ASN A 274 6.14 -0.53 15.25
N GLY A 275 5.39 0.16 14.38
CA GLY A 275 4.75 -0.46 13.22
C GLY A 275 5.74 -0.91 12.16
N SER A 276 5.51 -2.07 11.55
CA SER A 276 6.30 -2.60 10.44
C SER A 276 5.42 -3.38 9.46
N LEU A 277 5.88 -3.55 8.21
CA LEU A 277 5.19 -4.39 7.23
C LEU A 277 5.06 -5.85 7.72
N SER A 278 6.11 -6.37 8.37
CA SER A 278 6.10 -7.71 8.96
C SER A 278 5.00 -7.85 10.00
N ARG A 279 4.83 -6.86 10.89
CA ARG A 279 3.75 -6.90 11.88
C ARG A 279 2.38 -6.84 11.23
N ILE A 280 2.20 -6.01 10.20
CA ILE A 280 0.95 -5.94 9.43
C ILE A 280 0.63 -7.32 8.82
N ILE A 281 1.62 -8.03 8.26
CA ILE A 281 1.41 -9.38 7.73
C ILE A 281 0.99 -10.34 8.86
N CYS A 282 1.71 -10.36 9.99
CA CYS A 282 1.37 -11.22 11.13
C CYS A 282 -0.05 -11.00 11.67
N ASP A 283 -0.50 -9.75 11.75
CA ASP A 283 -1.82 -9.41 12.30
C ASP A 283 -2.98 -9.72 11.35
N ASN A 284 -2.70 -9.91 10.05
CA ASN A 284 -3.74 -10.02 9.01
C ASN A 284 -3.64 -11.30 8.16
N THR A 285 -2.77 -12.24 8.53
CA THR A 285 -2.58 -13.54 7.85
C THR A 285 -2.35 -14.67 8.87
N ASP A 286 -2.34 -15.93 8.41
CA ASP A 286 -2.00 -17.07 9.26
C ASP A 286 -0.50 -17.38 9.32
N ILE A 287 0.35 -16.51 8.75
CA ILE A 287 1.80 -16.62 8.80
C ILE A 287 2.29 -16.36 10.24
N LYS A 288 3.11 -17.29 10.77
CA LYS A 288 3.59 -17.25 12.16
C LYS A 288 5.04 -16.81 12.32
N GLN A 289 5.81 -16.80 11.24
CA GLN A 289 7.22 -16.44 11.26
C GLN A 289 7.57 -15.55 10.08
N LEU A 290 8.29 -14.46 10.36
CA LEU A 290 8.71 -13.47 9.39
C LEU A 290 10.08 -12.90 9.75
N LEU A 291 10.75 -12.31 8.77
CA LEU A 291 11.86 -11.41 9.01
C LEU A 291 11.33 -10.11 9.66
N PRO A 292 12.06 -9.50 10.61
CA PRO A 292 11.68 -8.19 11.16
C PRO A 292 11.54 -7.09 10.11
N ASP A 293 12.28 -7.20 9.01
CA ASP A 293 12.19 -6.34 7.82
C ASP A 293 11.86 -7.18 6.58
N SER A 294 10.59 -7.18 6.17
CA SER A 294 10.09 -7.93 5.01
C SER A 294 10.61 -7.43 3.65
N PHE A 295 11.32 -6.30 3.57
CA PHE A 295 11.95 -5.86 2.32
C PHE A 295 13.30 -6.54 2.07
N LEU A 296 13.84 -7.25 3.07
CA LEU A 296 15.08 -8.00 2.95
C LEU A 296 14.78 -9.47 2.66
N PHE A 297 15.62 -10.07 1.84
CA PHE A 297 15.57 -11.50 1.58
C PHE A 297 16.59 -12.25 2.44
N ARG A 298 16.14 -13.33 3.10
CA ARG A 298 17.00 -14.35 3.71
C ARG A 298 16.39 -15.72 3.46
N GLN A 299 17.25 -16.72 3.28
CA GLN A 299 16.82 -18.11 3.14
C GLN A 299 16.20 -18.58 4.45
N TYR A 300 14.94 -19.01 4.43
CA TYR A 300 14.28 -19.62 5.58
C TYR A 300 15.05 -20.88 6.04
N PRO A 301 15.23 -21.12 7.35
CA PRO A 301 14.69 -20.37 8.50
C PRO A 301 15.57 -19.22 9.01
N SER A 302 16.67 -18.89 8.33
CA SER A 302 17.67 -17.95 8.84
C SER A 302 17.12 -16.54 9.02
N GLY A 303 17.16 -16.04 10.26
CA GLY A 303 16.71 -14.69 10.64
C GLY A 303 15.20 -14.54 10.80
N TYR A 304 14.41 -15.59 10.54
CA TYR A 304 12.97 -15.56 10.77
C TYR A 304 12.70 -15.61 12.28
N THR A 305 11.74 -14.79 12.71
CA THR A 305 11.33 -14.64 14.12
C THR A 305 9.84 -14.91 14.26
N SER A 306 9.40 -15.31 15.46
CA SER A 306 7.97 -15.49 15.73
C SER A 306 7.24 -14.15 15.64
N CYS A 307 6.03 -14.15 15.06
CA CYS A 307 5.15 -12.99 15.04
C CYS A 307 4.89 -12.42 16.44
N ASP A 308 4.89 -13.25 17.48
CA ASP A 308 4.70 -12.82 18.87
C ASP A 308 5.85 -11.95 19.40
N GLN A 309 7.03 -12.04 18.79
CA GLN A 309 8.22 -11.28 19.15
C GLN A 309 8.33 -9.97 18.36
N LEU A 310 7.50 -9.77 17.33
CA LEU A 310 7.52 -8.55 16.53
C LEU A 310 6.78 -7.41 17.24
N PRO A 311 7.39 -6.22 17.34
CA PRO A 311 6.76 -5.05 17.92
C PRO A 311 5.41 -4.75 17.27
N SER A 312 4.42 -4.37 18.09
CA SER A 312 3.10 -3.95 17.65
C SER A 312 2.85 -2.49 17.99
N VAL A 313 1.95 -1.86 17.23
CA VAL A 313 1.49 -0.51 17.53
C VAL A 313 0.57 -0.57 18.74
N ASN A 314 0.96 0.11 19.82
CA ASN A 314 0.14 0.18 21.03
C ASN A 314 -0.98 1.21 20.86
N LEU A 315 -2.21 0.73 20.65
CA LEU A 315 -3.39 1.58 20.43
C LEU A 315 -3.90 2.29 21.68
N GLU A 316 -3.35 1.98 22.86
CA GLU A 316 -3.69 2.69 24.11
C GLU A 316 -3.36 4.19 24.03
N ALA A 317 -2.42 4.60 23.18
CA ALA A 317 -2.10 6.02 22.94
C ALA A 317 -3.24 6.79 22.23
N TRP A 318 -4.25 6.10 21.71
CA TRP A 318 -5.48 6.69 21.15
C TRP A 318 -6.68 6.53 22.07
N ARG A 319 -6.49 6.02 23.30
CA ARG A 319 -7.56 5.99 24.28
C ARG A 319 -7.94 7.43 24.63
N GLU A 320 -9.15 7.81 24.24
CA GLU A 320 -9.76 9.06 24.66
C GLU A 320 -10.33 8.87 26.08
N GLU A 321 -10.04 9.81 26.98
CA GLU A 321 -10.72 9.83 28.28
C GLU A 321 -12.17 10.27 28.08
N GLU A 322 -13.11 9.57 28.74
CA GLU A 322 -14.51 10.00 28.72
C GLU A 322 -14.62 11.38 29.38
N SER A 323 -15.11 12.37 28.62
CA SER A 323 -15.31 13.73 29.13
C SER A 323 -16.25 13.71 30.33
N GLN A 324 -16.11 14.67 31.25
CA GLN A 324 -17.01 14.79 32.40
C GLN A 324 -18.48 14.85 31.95
N GLU A 325 -18.75 15.52 30.84
CA GLU A 325 -20.06 15.62 30.19
C GLU A 325 -20.57 14.25 29.68
N LEU A 326 -19.69 13.42 29.11
CA LEU A 326 -20.04 12.06 28.68
C LEU A 326 -20.32 11.15 29.88
N LYS A 327 -19.59 11.33 30.99
CA LYS A 327 -19.86 10.64 32.25
C LYS A 327 -21.22 11.06 32.84
N CYS A 328 -21.61 12.33 32.70
CA CYS A 328 -22.89 12.84 33.21
C CYS A 328 -24.09 12.45 32.34
N CYS A 329 -24.01 12.55 31.01
CA CYS A 329 -25.10 12.21 30.09
C CYS A 329 -25.17 10.72 29.72
N GLY A 330 -24.13 9.95 30.01
CA GLY A 330 -23.98 8.58 29.53
C GLY A 330 -23.71 8.51 28.03
N ARG A 331 -23.30 7.33 27.54
CA ARG A 331 -23.07 7.15 26.10
C ARG A 331 -24.35 7.36 25.29
N PRO A 332 -24.28 8.09 24.15
CA PRO A 332 -25.40 8.17 23.23
C PRO A 332 -25.86 6.77 22.80
N GLY A 333 -27.16 6.60 22.62
CA GLY A 333 -27.68 5.31 22.15
C GLY A 333 -27.17 4.98 20.75
N THR A 334 -26.85 3.70 20.54
CA THR A 334 -26.38 3.20 19.24
C THR A 334 -27.52 3.13 18.23
N VAL A 335 -27.18 3.24 16.94
CA VAL A 335 -28.15 3.22 15.84
C VAL A 335 -27.82 2.06 14.91
N GLU A 336 -28.81 1.21 14.64
CA GLU A 336 -28.65 0.13 13.67
C GLU A 336 -28.44 0.72 12.26
N ASN A 337 -27.45 0.22 11.51
CA ASN A 337 -27.08 0.73 10.19
C ASN A 337 -26.61 2.20 10.16
N GLY A 338 -26.10 2.70 11.27
CA GLY A 338 -25.45 4.00 11.40
C GLY A 338 -24.35 4.00 12.47
N ASP A 339 -23.75 5.17 12.67
CA ASP A 339 -22.76 5.43 13.70
C ASP A 339 -22.84 6.89 14.15
N PHE A 340 -22.17 7.25 15.25
CA PHE A 340 -22.08 8.63 15.72
C PHE A 340 -20.65 9.05 16.05
N ILE A 341 -20.39 10.35 15.95
CA ILE A 341 -19.17 10.98 16.44
C ILE A 341 -19.52 11.97 17.55
N LEU A 342 -18.70 12.00 18.59
CA LEU A 342 -18.81 13.00 19.65
C LEU A 342 -17.99 14.24 19.25
N SER A 343 -18.57 15.42 19.45
CA SER A 343 -17.91 16.71 19.28
C SER A 343 -18.19 17.59 20.50
N SER A 344 -17.31 18.54 20.79
CA SER A 344 -17.63 19.62 21.72
C SER A 344 -17.90 20.88 20.91
N THR A 345 -19.16 21.33 20.87
CA THR A 345 -19.55 22.56 20.18
C THR A 345 -19.95 23.58 21.22
N SER A 346 -19.26 24.73 21.26
CA SER A 346 -19.54 25.82 22.21
C SER A 346 -19.53 25.40 23.68
N GLY A 347 -18.65 24.46 24.05
CA GLY A 347 -18.52 23.96 25.42
C GLY A 347 -19.63 23.00 25.86
N LYS A 348 -20.40 22.44 24.92
CA LYS A 348 -21.34 21.34 25.20
C LYS A 348 -21.02 20.13 24.32
N LEU A 349 -21.02 18.95 24.94
CA LEU A 349 -20.92 17.68 24.24
C LEU A 349 -22.13 17.46 23.31
N ALA A 350 -21.85 17.19 22.04
CA ALA A 350 -22.83 16.85 21.02
C ALA A 350 -22.49 15.52 20.35
N ALA A 351 -23.48 14.68 20.10
CA ALA A 351 -23.35 13.45 19.32
C ALA A 351 -23.96 13.67 17.94
N HIS A 352 -23.14 13.55 16.90
CA HIS A 352 -23.54 13.68 15.50
C HIS A 352 -23.68 12.30 14.86
N TYR A 353 -24.89 11.97 14.42
CA TYR A 353 -25.21 10.67 13.85
C TYR A 353 -25.09 10.70 12.32
N SER A 354 -24.69 9.55 11.76
CA SER A 354 -24.60 9.32 10.32
C SER A 354 -25.06 7.90 10.00
N CYS A 355 -25.74 7.73 8.87
CA CYS A 355 -26.18 6.41 8.43
C CYS A 355 -25.19 5.81 7.42
N TYR A 356 -25.05 4.50 7.41
CA TYR A 356 -24.29 3.80 6.39
C TYR A 356 -24.93 3.95 5.00
N HIS A 357 -24.13 3.71 3.97
CA HIS A 357 -24.55 3.84 2.59
C HIS A 357 -25.82 3.01 2.31
N GLY A 358 -26.82 3.63 1.67
CA GLY A 358 -28.12 3.01 1.36
C GLY A 358 -29.22 3.27 2.40
N PHE A 359 -28.89 3.89 3.53
CA PHE A 359 -29.83 4.28 4.57
C PHE A 359 -29.97 5.81 4.64
N GLN A 360 -31.09 6.28 5.19
CA GLN A 360 -31.42 7.68 5.40
C GLN A 360 -31.75 7.89 6.87
N LEU A 361 -31.19 8.96 7.43
CA LEU A 361 -31.38 9.33 8.82
C LEU A 361 -32.79 9.92 9.04
N ARG A 362 -33.49 9.40 10.03
CA ARG A 362 -34.79 9.85 10.50
C ARG A 362 -34.69 10.24 11.98
N GLY A 363 -34.91 11.52 12.27
CA GLY A 363 -34.73 12.09 13.61
C GLY A 363 -33.66 13.17 13.61
N ALA A 364 -33.20 13.55 14.81
CA ALA A 364 -32.17 14.55 14.97
C ALA A 364 -30.81 14.02 14.48
N ALA A 365 -30.18 14.74 13.53
CA ALA A 365 -28.84 14.39 13.04
C ALA A 365 -27.74 14.69 14.07
N ALA A 366 -28.02 15.56 15.03
CA ALA A 366 -27.15 15.85 16.16
C ALA A 366 -27.99 16.02 17.42
N ILE A 367 -27.52 15.47 18.54
CA ILE A 367 -28.14 15.60 19.86
C ILE A 367 -27.12 16.18 20.84
N VAL A 368 -27.55 17.00 21.79
CA VAL A 368 -26.65 17.73 22.71
C VAL A 368 -26.88 17.28 24.15
N CYS A 369 -25.81 17.15 24.93
CA CYS A 369 -25.87 16.85 26.35
C CYS A 369 -26.32 18.09 27.14
N GLU A 370 -27.48 17.99 27.79
CA GLU A 370 -28.07 19.01 28.65
C GLU A 370 -27.88 18.65 30.13
N GLY A 371 -26.62 18.53 30.54
CA GLY A 371 -26.24 18.21 31.93
C GLY A 371 -26.25 16.70 32.19
N THR A 372 -27.43 16.09 32.33
CA THR A 372 -27.58 14.65 32.66
C THR A 372 -28.34 13.84 31.62
N ARG A 373 -28.88 14.48 30.58
CA ARG A 373 -29.65 13.84 29.53
C ARG A 373 -29.32 14.41 28.16
N TRP A 374 -29.52 13.61 27.13
CA TRP A 374 -29.46 14.06 25.74
C TRP A 374 -30.73 14.83 25.37
N SER A 375 -30.59 15.84 24.49
CA SER A 375 -31.69 16.69 24.03
C SER A 375 -32.80 15.90 23.33
N ASP A 376 -32.42 14.84 22.62
CA ASP A 376 -33.31 14.04 21.79
C ASP A 376 -32.94 12.54 21.87
N PRO A 377 -33.88 11.62 21.57
CA PRO A 377 -33.56 10.22 21.41
C PRO A 377 -32.68 9.98 20.16
N PRO A 378 -31.88 8.89 20.15
CA PRO A 378 -31.08 8.52 18.99
C PRO A 378 -31.93 8.39 17.71
N PRO A 379 -31.47 8.90 16.57
CA PRO A 379 -32.19 8.80 15.31
C PRO A 379 -32.22 7.36 14.79
N ARG A 380 -33.03 7.10 13.76
CA ARG A 380 -33.08 5.80 13.08
C ARG A 380 -32.50 5.90 11.68
N CYS A 381 -31.79 4.87 11.25
CA CYS A 381 -31.34 4.73 9.87
C CYS A 381 -32.30 3.79 9.12
N GLU A 382 -33.15 4.36 8.29
CA GLU A 382 -34.12 3.61 7.49
C GLU A 382 -33.61 3.42 6.07
N ARG A 383 -33.87 2.26 5.47
CA ARG A 383 -33.45 2.00 4.08
C ARG A 383 -34.08 3.06 3.18
N LYS A 384 -33.29 3.71 2.32
CA LYS A 384 -33.84 4.65 1.33
C LYS A 384 -34.92 3.92 0.55
N GLY A 385 -36.17 4.42 0.63
CA GLY A 385 -37.28 3.89 -0.14
C GLY A 385 -36.93 4.00 -1.62
N SER A 386 -36.51 2.91 -2.24
CA SER A 386 -36.31 2.91 -3.67
C SER A 386 -37.68 2.83 -4.33
N PHE A 387 -37.92 3.73 -5.27
CA PHE A 387 -38.98 3.61 -6.29
C PHE A 387 -38.79 2.37 -7.21
N LEU A 388 -37.96 1.40 -6.79
CA LEU A 388 -37.61 0.17 -7.48
C LEU A 388 -37.98 -1.09 -6.67
N SER A 389 -38.90 -0.99 -5.71
CA SER A 389 -39.40 -2.13 -4.93
C SER A 389 -40.28 -3.11 -5.72
N ARG A 390 -40.38 -2.99 -7.06
CA ARG A 390 -41.10 -3.96 -7.92
C ARG A 390 -40.22 -5.01 -8.61
N LEU A 391 -38.90 -5.03 -8.41
CA LEU A 391 -38.02 -6.03 -9.05
C LEU A 391 -37.26 -6.95 -8.09
N TRP A 392 -37.59 -6.95 -6.80
CA TRP A 392 -36.96 -7.81 -5.79
C TRP A 392 -37.82 -8.98 -5.29
N THR A 393 -38.86 -9.35 -6.04
CA THR A 393 -39.75 -10.49 -5.70
C THR A 393 -39.45 -11.77 -6.49
N VAL A 394 -38.34 -11.85 -7.25
CA VAL A 394 -38.03 -13.05 -8.08
C VAL A 394 -36.83 -13.89 -7.59
N CYS A 395 -36.03 -13.44 -6.62
CA CYS A 395 -34.91 -14.25 -6.09
C CYS A 395 -35.20 -14.91 -4.74
N ARG A 396 -36.42 -15.42 -4.52
CA ARG A 396 -36.75 -16.24 -3.33
C ARG A 396 -37.12 -17.70 -3.63
N SER A 397 -36.95 -18.15 -4.86
CA SER A 397 -37.35 -19.50 -5.29
C SER A 397 -36.21 -20.38 -5.84
N VAL A 398 -34.95 -20.08 -5.52
CA VAL A 398 -33.84 -21.05 -5.75
C VAL A 398 -32.83 -21.00 -4.60
N THR A 399 -33.25 -21.41 -3.40
CA THR A 399 -32.34 -21.95 -2.38
C THR A 399 -33.02 -23.12 -1.69
N ALA A 400 -32.88 -24.30 -2.28
CA ALA A 400 -33.04 -25.56 -1.59
C ALA A 400 -31.67 -26.25 -1.51
N HIS A 401 -31.18 -26.40 -0.28
CA HIS A 401 -30.23 -27.39 0.22
C HIS A 401 -28.75 -27.33 -0.22
N VAL A 402 -27.92 -26.68 0.61
CA VAL A 402 -26.64 -27.25 1.08
C VAL A 402 -26.48 -26.90 2.58
N PRO A 403 -26.39 -27.87 3.51
CA PRO A 403 -26.18 -27.58 4.92
C PRO A 403 -24.69 -27.39 5.23
N GLY A 404 -24.35 -26.34 5.98
CA GLY A 404 -23.06 -26.22 6.68
C GLY A 404 -22.00 -25.36 6.01
N ALA A 405 -22.19 -24.03 6.02
CA ALA A 405 -21.07 -23.08 5.98
C ALA A 405 -21.52 -21.74 6.60
N LYS A 406 -21.04 -21.43 7.81
CA LYS A 406 -21.07 -20.07 8.35
C LYS A 406 -19.89 -19.32 7.73
N ILE A 407 -20.15 -18.52 6.70
CA ILE A 407 -19.14 -17.61 6.15
C ILE A 407 -19.14 -16.35 7.02
N SER A 408 -18.15 -16.26 7.91
CA SER A 408 -17.78 -15.00 8.56
C SER A 408 -17.11 -14.11 7.51
N ILE A 409 -17.74 -13.00 7.15
CA ILE A 409 -17.11 -11.97 6.32
C ILE A 409 -16.11 -11.24 7.24
N SER A 410 -14.92 -11.82 7.34
CA SER A 410 -13.78 -11.19 8.00
C SER A 410 -13.29 -9.98 7.18
N THR A 411 -12.88 -8.96 7.90
CA THR A 411 -12.26 -7.69 7.49
C THR A 411 -11.03 -7.83 6.56
N SER A 412 -10.60 -9.07 6.28
CA SER A 412 -9.46 -9.46 5.45
C SER A 412 -9.55 -9.06 3.97
N PHE A 413 -10.75 -8.77 3.44
CA PHE A 413 -10.91 -8.41 2.02
C PHE A 413 -10.47 -6.96 1.67
N ARG A 414 -10.21 -6.11 2.67
CA ARG A 414 -9.81 -4.70 2.43
C ARG A 414 -8.30 -4.47 2.34
N LEU A 415 -7.46 -5.37 2.85
CA LEU A 415 -6.00 -5.19 2.83
C LEU A 415 -5.37 -5.48 1.46
N ILE A 416 -5.95 -6.39 0.67
CA ILE A 416 -5.40 -6.79 -0.65
C ILE A 416 -5.59 -5.69 -1.70
N LEU A 417 -6.67 -4.89 -1.58
CA LEU A 417 -6.89 -3.74 -2.46
C LEU A 417 -5.87 -2.61 -2.22
N ASP A 418 -5.27 -2.52 -1.02
CA ASP A 418 -4.37 -1.43 -0.68
C ASP A 418 -2.88 -1.75 -0.94
N MET A 419 -2.47 -3.03 -0.97
CA MET A 419 -1.15 -3.39 -1.50
C MET A 419 -1.08 -3.27 -3.03
N SER A 420 -2.23 -3.29 -3.70
CA SER A 420 -2.32 -2.94 -5.11
C SER A 420 -2.16 -1.44 -5.36
N LEU A 421 -2.23 -0.57 -4.35
CA LEU A 421 -2.01 0.89 -4.51
C LEU A 421 -0.53 1.31 -4.60
N MET A 422 0.42 0.36 -4.56
CA MET A 422 1.77 0.59 -5.09
C MET A 422 1.85 0.38 -6.62
N ILE A 423 0.77 -0.10 -7.23
CA ILE A 423 0.57 -0.19 -8.68
C ILE A 423 -0.71 0.61 -8.96
N ASP A 424 -0.53 1.91 -9.16
CA ASP A 424 -1.59 2.85 -9.52
C ASP A 424 -2.67 2.19 -10.41
N PRO A 425 -3.95 2.13 -10.00
CA PRO A 425 -5.03 1.68 -10.86
C PRO A 425 -5.41 2.75 -11.91
N VAL A 426 -4.56 3.75 -12.13
CA VAL A 426 -4.63 4.63 -13.30
C VAL A 426 -3.93 3.95 -14.49
N PHE A 427 -4.50 2.82 -14.90
CA PHE A 427 -4.22 2.19 -16.19
C PHE A 427 -5.54 1.69 -16.78
N VAL A 428 -6.23 2.60 -17.48
CA VAL A 428 -7.02 2.33 -18.68
C VAL A 428 -6.38 3.12 -19.81
#